data_AF-A0A4D4KGD3-F1
#
_entry.id   AF-A0A4D4KGD3-F1
#
_cell.length_a   1.000
_cell.length_b   1.000
_cell.length_c   1.000
_cell.angle_alpha   90.00
_cell.angle_beta   90.00
_cell.angle_gamma   90.00
#
_symmetry.space_group_name_H-M   'P 1'
#
loop_
_entity.id
_entity.type
_entity.pdbx_description
1 polymer ?
#
loop_
_entity_poly.entity_id
_entity_poly.type
_entity_poly.pdbx_seq_one_letter_code
_entity_poly.pdbx_strand_id
1 'polypeptide(L)'
;MSQPPPPPNQPPQGGFGAPQDPGYGYPQQPPTPPPGQQGYGYPQAPGQPPQTPPPPPAAPPAPPQTPPPGAGGYGYPEQPGAGQQPYGQPQYGQQPYGQSQFGQQPYGQQQYGQPPQPQFPGGPGPGGPGGSGQSKQRMAIIVSAVVAVALIIGGGIWFATKDDGGGNEAKGKDKESSQGSSSSGSTGGGDKPAKTVDAKLLNKVPMPKVSDQITVEGMWVTDDTFVKADVYKIVGYPLSGGTAKWTIPLGGAVCWSSDHLTKDGLTTVLYQEAKPSAKDKYPGCTEVGLLDLKNGKMLWHRNVKEGDEKVRFDEVTLGGGTVAAGGTSGGAAWSTSGQALWKPKSGEQCSDDGYAGGADKLVAVRRCGDYDNPQIQVQTLNPKTGAVKSAYKVSQGIDYVHVASTDPLVIGLDAGDSTGSAVSDFLSVDDSAKTGKVLGKIGTENGKYDAKCESTNVEGCRKFAISKSANTLFLGSEDRTDSSAATANEIVAFSLANGKPIGKTDGVKGAALTPLGLDENGSVLAYQESTWEAGGAVWQIDPKSYAKTKLLQNPVASHEMESKFSPSYSEIIYSGKHLFMSDVYATKPSGTYDKDDPLAIIFGAS
;
A
#
# COMPACT_ATOMS: atom_id res chain seq x y z
N MET A 1 -4.64 -10.17 86.11
CA MET A 1 -4.99 -9.08 85.17
C MET A 1 -3.67 -8.49 84.68
N SER A 2 -3.39 -8.18 83.41
CA SER A 2 -3.88 -8.63 82.09
C SER A 2 -2.81 -8.19 81.08
N GLN A 3 -2.35 -9.03 80.15
CA GLN A 3 -1.28 -8.65 79.19
C GLN A 3 -1.84 -8.14 77.83
N PRO A 4 -1.14 -7.22 77.12
CA PRO A 4 -1.57 -6.65 75.83
C PRO A 4 -0.74 -7.24 74.64
N PRO A 5 -0.73 -6.70 73.39
CA PRO A 5 -1.23 -7.39 72.18
C PRO A 5 -0.14 -7.68 71.12
N PRO A 6 -0.49 -8.29 69.95
CA PRO A 6 -0.18 -7.62 68.65
C PRO A 6 -1.30 -7.89 67.56
N PRO A 7 -1.09 -7.80 66.22
CA PRO A 7 -1.82 -6.84 65.37
C PRO A 7 -2.76 -7.46 64.29
N PRO A 8 -3.58 -6.67 63.56
CA PRO A 8 -4.66 -7.22 62.72
C PRO A 8 -4.41 -7.30 61.19
N ASN A 9 -5.04 -8.32 60.60
CA ASN A 9 -5.63 -8.43 59.25
C ASN A 9 -4.81 -8.84 58.01
N GLN A 10 -4.93 -10.14 57.69
CA GLN A 10 -5.37 -10.63 56.36
C GLN A 10 -6.58 -11.58 56.57
N PRO A 11 -7.58 -11.61 55.66
CA PRO A 11 -8.58 -12.68 55.58
C PRO A 11 -8.44 -13.57 54.32
N PRO A 12 -9.01 -14.80 54.30
CA PRO A 12 -8.61 -15.88 53.39
C PRO A 12 -9.59 -16.19 52.22
N GLN A 13 -9.23 -17.19 51.41
CA GLN A 13 -10.01 -17.71 50.27
C GLN A 13 -11.38 -18.30 50.64
N GLY A 14 -12.34 -18.18 49.72
CA GLY A 14 -13.63 -18.87 49.72
C GLY A 14 -14.12 -19.11 48.28
N GLY A 15 -14.94 -20.14 48.05
CA GLY A 15 -15.41 -20.55 46.72
C GLY A 15 -16.95 -20.51 46.55
N PHE A 16 -17.44 -21.44 45.71
CA PHE A 16 -18.84 -21.75 45.33
C PHE A 16 -19.43 -21.12 44.06
N GLY A 17 -19.92 -21.99 43.17
CA GLY A 17 -21.20 -21.80 42.46
C GLY A 17 -21.14 -21.49 40.95
N ALA A 18 -21.65 -22.40 40.13
CA ALA A 18 -22.08 -22.13 38.74
C ALA A 18 -23.47 -22.75 38.52
N PRO A 19 -24.38 -22.09 37.74
CA PRO A 19 -25.74 -22.58 37.52
C PRO A 19 -25.83 -23.70 36.45
N GLN A 20 -26.91 -24.47 36.51
CA GLN A 20 -27.22 -25.60 35.61
C GLN A 20 -28.16 -25.19 34.46
N ASP A 21 -28.17 -25.99 33.39
CA ASP A 21 -29.34 -26.21 32.51
C ASP A 21 -29.25 -27.63 31.86
N PRO A 22 -30.29 -28.18 31.20
CA PRO A 22 -30.65 -29.59 31.39
C PRO A 22 -30.28 -30.50 30.20
N GLY A 23 -30.27 -31.82 30.42
CA GLY A 23 -29.79 -32.80 29.43
C GLY A 23 -30.72 -33.97 29.10
N TYR A 24 -30.48 -34.55 27.91
CA TYR A 24 -30.83 -35.89 27.40
C TYR A 24 -29.77 -36.24 26.31
N GLY A 25 -29.33 -37.47 26.05
CA GLY A 25 -29.53 -38.78 26.67
C GLY A 25 -28.79 -39.89 25.89
N TYR A 26 -28.98 -41.17 26.27
CA TYR A 26 -28.52 -42.41 25.57
C TYR A 26 -27.01 -42.76 25.64
N PRO A 27 -26.62 -44.07 25.49
CA PRO A 27 -25.75 -44.72 26.50
C PRO A 27 -24.32 -45.12 26.06
N GLN A 28 -23.52 -45.54 27.03
CA GLN A 28 -22.08 -45.86 26.92
C GLN A 28 -21.73 -47.29 26.43
N GLN A 29 -20.47 -47.44 25.99
CA GLN A 29 -19.68 -48.70 26.07
C GLN A 29 -18.25 -48.42 26.60
N PRO A 30 -17.57 -49.41 27.24
CA PRO A 30 -16.37 -49.18 28.07
C PRO A 30 -15.01 -49.35 27.36
N PRO A 31 -13.89 -48.86 27.95
CA PRO A 31 -12.56 -48.83 27.31
C PRO A 31 -11.68 -50.06 27.57
N THR A 32 -10.68 -50.29 26.70
CA THR A 32 -9.65 -51.35 26.82
C THR A 32 -8.21 -50.79 26.80
N PRO A 33 -7.25 -51.35 27.59
CA PRO A 33 -5.85 -50.88 27.71
C PRO A 33 -4.83 -51.66 26.82
N PRO A 34 -3.55 -51.25 26.75
CA PRO A 34 -2.60 -51.63 25.68
C PRO A 34 -1.45 -52.59 26.07
N PRO A 35 -0.75 -53.16 25.07
CA PRO A 35 0.69 -53.45 25.10
C PRO A 35 1.41 -52.98 23.80
N GLY A 36 2.74 -52.85 23.66
CA GLY A 36 3.90 -53.07 24.55
C GLY A 36 5.21 -52.73 23.79
N GLN A 37 6.35 -52.56 24.48
CA GLN A 37 7.64 -52.08 23.88
C GLN A 37 8.54 -53.18 23.28
N GLN A 38 9.50 -52.80 22.42
CA GLN A 38 10.91 -53.27 22.23
C GLN A 38 11.45 -52.80 20.83
N GLY A 39 12.74 -52.51 20.55
CA GLY A 39 13.96 -52.37 21.37
C GLY A 39 15.23 -52.06 20.51
N TYR A 40 16.09 -51.16 21.02
CA TYR A 40 17.54 -50.85 20.78
C TYR A 40 18.39 -51.36 19.57
N GLY A 41 19.29 -50.49 19.05
CA GLY A 41 20.52 -50.89 18.32
C GLY A 41 21.33 -49.78 17.58
N TYR A 42 22.65 -49.68 17.85
CA TYR A 42 23.71 -48.87 17.18
C TYR A 42 25.04 -49.69 17.28
N PRO A 43 26.22 -49.34 16.69
CA PRO A 43 26.55 -48.51 15.50
C PRO A 43 27.54 -49.23 14.51
N GLN A 44 27.91 -48.63 13.36
CA GLN A 44 29.30 -48.61 12.80
C GLN A 44 29.46 -47.71 11.54
N ALA A 45 30.69 -47.52 11.07
CA ALA A 45 31.14 -46.51 10.09
C ALA A 45 31.64 -47.12 8.74
N PRO A 46 32.51 -46.48 7.93
CA PRO A 46 32.14 -45.53 6.87
C PRO A 46 32.55 -45.98 5.44
N GLY A 47 31.84 -45.53 4.39
CA GLY A 47 32.35 -45.70 3.01
C GLY A 47 31.48 -45.26 1.83
N GLN A 48 32.15 -44.61 0.87
CA GLN A 48 31.87 -44.47 -0.58
C GLN A 48 30.82 -43.45 -1.09
N PRO A 49 31.08 -42.82 -2.28
CA PRO A 49 30.24 -41.76 -2.85
C PRO A 49 29.07 -42.30 -3.71
N PRO A 50 27.94 -41.57 -3.84
CA PRO A 50 26.82 -41.98 -4.67
C PRO A 50 27.15 -41.94 -6.17
N GLN A 51 26.83 -43.02 -6.89
CA GLN A 51 26.82 -43.05 -8.35
C GLN A 51 25.53 -42.46 -8.92
N THR A 52 25.62 -41.88 -10.12
CA THR A 52 24.48 -41.31 -10.86
C THR A 52 23.54 -42.38 -11.42
N PRO A 53 22.20 -42.22 -11.35
CA PRO A 53 21.26 -43.13 -12.00
C PRO A 53 21.35 -43.10 -13.54
N PRO A 54 21.13 -44.24 -14.23
CA PRO A 54 21.05 -44.27 -15.69
C PRO A 54 19.71 -43.71 -16.23
N PRO A 55 19.68 -43.17 -17.46
CA PRO A 55 18.47 -42.61 -18.07
C PRO A 55 17.46 -43.69 -18.50
N PRO A 56 16.14 -43.38 -18.53
CA PRO A 56 15.10 -44.31 -18.97
C PRO A 56 15.12 -44.53 -20.50
N PRO A 57 14.64 -45.70 -20.99
CA PRO A 57 14.69 -46.08 -22.40
C PRO A 57 13.68 -45.31 -23.28
N ALA A 58 14.06 -45.09 -24.55
CA ALA A 58 13.29 -44.33 -25.52
C ALA A 58 12.09 -45.10 -26.12
N ALA A 59 11.01 -44.37 -26.44
CA ALA A 59 9.83 -44.89 -27.12
C ALA A 59 9.99 -44.90 -28.66
N PRO A 60 9.32 -45.82 -29.40
CA PRO A 60 9.48 -45.99 -30.84
C PRO A 60 8.75 -44.90 -31.68
N PRO A 61 9.21 -44.61 -32.91
CA PRO A 61 8.69 -43.53 -33.76
C PRO A 61 7.38 -43.87 -34.49
N ALA A 62 6.59 -42.84 -34.79
CA ALA A 62 5.27 -42.94 -35.44
C ALA A 62 5.30 -42.73 -36.98
N PRO A 63 4.34 -43.33 -37.71
CA PRO A 63 3.92 -43.11 -39.10
C PRO A 63 4.06 -41.73 -39.78
N PRO A 64 4.62 -41.54 -41.00
CA PRO A 64 4.36 -40.31 -41.76
C PRO A 64 2.99 -40.33 -42.46
N GLN A 65 2.29 -39.19 -42.48
CA GLN A 65 1.07 -38.98 -43.27
C GLN A 65 1.37 -38.23 -44.57
N THR A 66 0.65 -38.58 -45.64
CA THR A 66 0.79 -38.04 -47.01
C THR A 66 -0.37 -37.10 -47.38
N PRO A 67 -0.15 -36.09 -48.25
CA PRO A 67 -1.18 -35.15 -48.69
C PRO A 67 -1.89 -35.56 -50.01
N PRO A 68 -3.18 -35.24 -50.20
CA PRO A 68 -3.86 -35.32 -51.49
C PRO A 68 -3.78 -33.99 -52.30
N PRO A 69 -3.72 -34.01 -53.65
CA PRO A 69 -3.50 -32.81 -54.49
C PRO A 69 -4.70 -32.38 -55.38
N GLY A 70 -4.68 -31.13 -55.88
CA GLY A 70 -5.04 -30.85 -57.29
C GLY A 70 -5.94 -29.64 -57.64
N ALA A 71 -5.40 -28.73 -58.48
CA ALA A 71 -6.04 -27.73 -59.37
C ALA A 71 -6.87 -26.57 -58.74
N GLY A 72 -6.84 -25.32 -59.21
CA GLY A 72 -6.06 -24.65 -60.28
C GLY A 72 -6.91 -23.61 -61.04
N GLY A 73 -6.41 -22.39 -61.32
CA GLY A 73 -7.15 -21.42 -62.16
C GLY A 73 -6.92 -19.91 -61.89
N TYR A 74 -6.10 -19.31 -62.74
CA TYR A 74 -5.66 -17.90 -62.84
C TYR A 74 -6.70 -16.97 -63.53
N GLY A 75 -6.80 -15.68 -63.14
CA GLY A 75 -7.35 -14.61 -64.01
C GLY A 75 -8.09 -13.42 -63.35
N TYR A 76 -7.55 -12.20 -63.48
CA TYR A 76 -8.27 -10.89 -63.50
C TYR A 76 -8.58 -10.55 -64.99
N PRO A 77 -9.48 -9.58 -65.39
CA PRO A 77 -9.57 -8.22 -64.85
C PRO A 77 -10.94 -7.43 -64.90
N GLU A 78 -10.89 -6.21 -64.33
CA GLU A 78 -11.60 -4.95 -64.71
C GLU A 78 -13.14 -4.68 -64.56
N GLN A 79 -13.42 -3.36 -64.51
CA GLN A 79 -14.66 -2.58 -64.26
C GLN A 79 -15.31 -2.12 -65.60
N PRO A 80 -16.29 -1.18 -65.71
CA PRO A 80 -17.38 -0.68 -64.82
C PRO A 80 -18.80 -0.63 -65.50
N GLY A 81 -19.87 -0.21 -64.80
CA GLY A 81 -21.18 0.11 -65.45
C GLY A 81 -22.33 0.51 -64.49
N ALA A 82 -23.29 1.33 -64.94
CA ALA A 82 -24.30 2.00 -64.10
C ALA A 82 -25.79 1.66 -64.45
N GLY A 83 -26.74 2.00 -63.55
CA GLY A 83 -28.20 1.91 -63.75
C GLY A 83 -29.03 2.55 -62.62
N GLN A 84 -30.25 3.06 -62.89
CA GLN A 84 -31.01 3.97 -61.99
C GLN A 84 -32.31 3.38 -61.37
N GLN A 85 -32.95 4.18 -60.48
CA GLN A 85 -34.26 4.04 -59.78
C GLN A 85 -35.51 4.07 -60.72
N PRO A 86 -36.84 4.07 -60.31
CA PRO A 86 -37.46 4.33 -58.97
C PRO A 86 -38.80 3.65 -58.53
N TYR A 87 -39.16 3.86 -57.24
CA TYR A 87 -40.49 4.03 -56.55
C TYR A 87 -41.69 3.03 -56.60
N GLY A 88 -42.34 2.82 -55.42
CA GLY A 88 -43.71 2.29 -55.27
C GLY A 88 -44.18 1.97 -53.81
N GLN A 89 -45.41 2.38 -53.43
CA GLN A 89 -46.16 2.12 -52.16
C GLN A 89 -47.69 2.38 -52.44
N PRO A 90 -48.68 2.14 -51.54
CA PRO A 90 -48.94 1.10 -50.50
C PRO A 90 -50.39 0.47 -50.55
N GLN A 91 -50.77 -0.50 -49.69
CA GLN A 91 -52.20 -0.79 -49.35
C GLN A 91 -52.45 -1.54 -48.00
N TYR A 92 -53.72 -1.72 -47.61
CA TYR A 92 -54.28 -1.79 -46.22
C TYR A 92 -55.19 -3.01 -45.90
N GLY A 93 -55.42 -3.30 -44.59
CA GLY A 93 -56.61 -3.99 -44.01
C GLY A 93 -56.31 -5.08 -42.95
N GLN A 94 -57.18 -5.54 -42.03
CA GLN A 94 -58.47 -5.13 -41.39
C GLN A 94 -58.76 -6.08 -40.17
N GLN A 95 -59.68 -5.75 -39.23
CA GLN A 95 -59.94 -6.48 -37.95
C GLN A 95 -61.10 -7.53 -37.95
N PRO A 96 -61.26 -8.38 -36.90
CA PRO A 96 -62.53 -8.41 -36.12
C PRO A 96 -62.40 -8.71 -34.58
N TYR A 97 -63.52 -9.02 -33.88
CA TYR A 97 -63.90 -8.48 -32.54
C TYR A 97 -64.61 -9.47 -31.55
N GLY A 98 -64.65 -9.15 -30.23
CA GLY A 98 -65.61 -9.67 -29.21
C GLY A 98 -64.99 -10.12 -27.86
N GLN A 99 -65.65 -10.16 -26.68
CA GLN A 99 -66.87 -9.50 -26.11
C GLN A 99 -66.78 -9.57 -24.55
N SER A 100 -67.51 -8.73 -23.80
CA SER A 100 -67.40 -8.51 -22.34
C SER A 100 -68.49 -9.15 -21.44
N GLN A 101 -68.22 -9.36 -20.14
CA GLN A 101 -69.23 -9.61 -19.09
C GLN A 101 -68.90 -8.92 -17.74
N PHE A 102 -69.93 -8.66 -16.91
CA PHE A 102 -69.89 -7.84 -15.66
C PHE A 102 -70.26 -8.67 -14.41
N GLY A 103 -69.79 -8.29 -13.20
CA GLY A 103 -70.34 -8.82 -11.94
C GLY A 103 -69.79 -8.30 -10.60
N GLN A 104 -70.59 -7.46 -9.92
CA GLN A 104 -70.74 -7.28 -8.44
C GLN A 104 -69.56 -6.76 -7.55
N GLN A 105 -69.89 -5.83 -6.63
CA GLN A 105 -69.07 -5.44 -5.45
C GLN A 105 -69.43 -6.30 -4.20
N PRO A 106 -68.59 -6.32 -3.14
CA PRO A 106 -68.85 -5.45 -1.98
C PRO A 106 -67.59 -4.84 -1.30
N TYR A 107 -67.83 -3.89 -0.38
CA TYR A 107 -66.85 -3.10 0.39
C TYR A 107 -66.08 -3.90 1.47
N GLY A 108 -64.81 -3.54 1.75
CA GLY A 108 -64.12 -3.99 2.99
C GLY A 108 -62.64 -3.59 3.18
N GLN A 109 -62.41 -2.55 4.01
CA GLN A 109 -61.21 -2.26 4.85
C GLN A 109 -59.79 -2.12 4.23
N GLN A 110 -58.95 -1.32 4.90
CA GLN A 110 -57.57 -0.97 4.50
C GLN A 110 -56.51 -1.96 5.02
N GLN A 111 -55.43 -2.17 4.25
CA GLN A 111 -54.07 -2.29 4.82
C GLN A 111 -52.99 -1.90 3.78
N TYR A 112 -51.92 -1.23 4.22
CA TYR A 112 -50.82 -0.73 3.37
C TYR A 112 -49.89 -1.85 2.86
N GLY A 113 -49.40 -1.73 1.62
CA GLY A 113 -48.35 -2.59 1.05
C GLY A 113 -47.62 -1.91 -0.13
N GLN A 114 -46.28 -2.03 -0.19
CA GLN A 114 -45.43 -1.40 -1.20
C GLN A 114 -45.48 -2.08 -2.59
N PRO A 115 -45.19 -1.35 -3.68
CA PRO A 115 -44.97 -1.93 -5.01
C PRO A 115 -43.60 -2.64 -5.13
N PRO A 116 -43.47 -3.68 -5.98
CA PRO A 116 -42.28 -4.54 -6.04
C PRO A 116 -41.11 -3.96 -6.83
N GLN A 117 -39.88 -4.28 -6.40
CA GLN A 117 -38.64 -4.08 -7.17
C GLN A 117 -38.34 -5.29 -8.09
N PRO A 118 -37.73 -5.07 -9.27
CA PRO A 118 -37.38 -6.13 -10.22
C PRO A 118 -36.15 -6.95 -9.80
N GLN A 119 -36.09 -8.19 -10.28
CA GLN A 119 -35.10 -9.21 -9.93
C GLN A 119 -33.75 -9.02 -10.65
N PHE A 120 -32.64 -9.29 -9.96
CA PHE A 120 -31.34 -9.61 -10.57
C PHE A 120 -31.07 -11.13 -10.46
N PRO A 121 -30.48 -11.78 -11.49
CA PRO A 121 -30.09 -13.20 -11.42
C PRO A 121 -29.01 -13.46 -10.36
N GLY A 122 -29.16 -14.55 -9.60
CA GLY A 122 -28.36 -14.82 -8.40
C GLY A 122 -27.03 -15.56 -8.63
N GLY A 123 -26.17 -15.53 -7.61
CA GLY A 123 -24.99 -16.39 -7.50
C GLY A 123 -25.32 -17.80 -6.96
N PRO A 124 -24.35 -18.74 -6.97
CA PRO A 124 -24.56 -20.11 -6.49
C PRO A 124 -24.79 -20.19 -4.97
N GLY A 125 -25.82 -20.91 -4.56
CA GLY A 125 -26.14 -21.16 -3.15
C GLY A 125 -25.38 -22.36 -2.54
N PRO A 126 -25.46 -22.54 -1.21
CA PRO A 126 -24.67 -23.52 -0.46
C PRO A 126 -25.26 -24.95 -0.51
N GLY A 127 -24.39 -25.94 -0.65
CA GLY A 127 -24.70 -27.36 -0.44
C GLY A 127 -23.53 -28.10 0.21
N GLY A 128 -23.77 -28.78 1.33
CA GLY A 128 -22.80 -29.70 1.95
C GLY A 128 -23.14 -31.16 1.64
N PRO A 129 -22.67 -32.13 2.43
CA PRO A 129 -21.32 -32.23 2.98
C PRO A 129 -20.66 -33.56 2.57
N GLY A 130 -19.37 -33.57 2.23
CA GLY A 130 -18.63 -34.84 2.01
C GLY A 130 -17.20 -34.66 1.51
N GLY A 131 -16.31 -35.58 1.93
CA GLY A 131 -15.01 -35.78 1.27
C GLY A 131 -13.78 -35.12 1.89
N SER A 132 -13.63 -35.09 3.22
CA SER A 132 -12.37 -34.63 3.84
C SER A 132 -11.21 -35.62 3.63
N GLY A 133 -10.42 -35.43 2.58
CA GLY A 133 -9.20 -36.20 2.32
C GLY A 133 -8.15 -35.40 1.55
N GLN A 134 -6.88 -35.52 1.94
CA GLN A 134 -5.69 -35.04 1.22
C GLN A 134 -5.31 -33.53 1.24
N SER A 135 -5.55 -32.79 2.34
CA SER A 135 -4.83 -31.51 2.58
C SER A 135 -3.90 -31.48 3.80
N LYS A 136 -4.00 -32.45 4.72
CA LYS A 136 -3.18 -32.49 5.96
C LYS A 136 -1.79 -33.14 5.83
N GLN A 137 -1.31 -33.40 4.61
CA GLN A 137 0.04 -33.96 4.35
C GLN A 137 1.08 -32.93 3.84
N ARG A 138 0.73 -31.63 3.77
CA ARG A 138 1.68 -30.53 3.55
C ARG A 138 1.88 -29.65 4.80
N MET A 139 1.68 -30.24 5.98
CA MET A 139 1.87 -29.61 7.30
C MET A 139 2.88 -30.44 8.13
N ALA A 140 4.10 -30.57 7.59
CA ALA A 140 5.26 -31.12 8.29
C ALA A 140 6.54 -30.60 7.61
N ILE A 141 7.56 -30.27 8.42
CA ILE A 141 8.87 -29.68 8.01
C ILE A 141 8.70 -28.20 7.59
N ILE A 142 9.23 -27.18 8.30
CA ILE A 142 10.49 -27.08 9.07
C ILE A 142 10.26 -26.47 10.48
N VAL A 143 10.75 -27.15 11.53
CA VAL A 143 11.14 -26.52 12.82
C VAL A 143 12.45 -27.15 13.30
N SER A 144 13.52 -26.35 13.33
CA SER A 144 14.77 -26.49 14.13
C SER A 144 15.83 -25.55 13.52
N ALA A 145 16.64 -24.79 14.25
CA ALA A 145 16.67 -24.42 15.68
C ALA A 145 17.08 -22.92 15.75
N VAL A 146 16.96 -22.16 16.85
CA VAL A 146 17.64 -22.34 18.14
C VAL A 146 16.75 -21.93 19.31
N VAL A 147 16.66 -22.80 20.33
CA VAL A 147 16.08 -22.48 21.64
C VAL A 147 17.15 -21.86 22.53
N ALA A 148 17.02 -20.57 22.87
CA ALA A 148 17.80 -19.92 23.95
C ALA A 148 17.22 -18.57 24.44
N VAL A 149 15.89 -18.37 24.46
CA VAL A 149 15.27 -17.16 25.07
C VAL A 149 14.08 -17.54 25.96
N ALA A 150 14.36 -18.28 27.03
CA ALA A 150 13.39 -18.64 28.06
C ALA A 150 13.87 -18.35 29.50
N LEU A 151 15.00 -17.65 29.66
CA LEU A 151 15.60 -17.30 30.96
C LEU A 151 16.18 -15.86 31.01
N ILE A 152 15.67 -14.92 30.19
CA ILE A 152 16.03 -13.50 30.28
C ILE A 152 14.76 -12.63 30.24
N ILE A 153 13.84 -12.86 31.19
CA ILE A 153 12.87 -11.86 31.66
C ILE A 153 12.88 -11.93 33.18
N GLY A 154 13.87 -11.27 33.78
CA GLY A 154 14.16 -11.38 35.22
C GLY A 154 15.38 -10.55 35.60
N GLY A 155 15.20 -9.23 35.68
CA GLY A 155 16.27 -8.29 36.06
C GLY A 155 16.12 -6.95 35.34
N GLY A 156 15.50 -5.98 36.01
CA GLY A 156 15.56 -4.59 35.56
C GLY A 156 16.98 -4.04 35.71
N ILE A 157 17.49 -3.35 34.68
CA ILE A 157 18.83 -2.75 34.74
C ILE A 157 18.74 -1.40 35.44
N TRP A 158 18.95 -1.45 36.76
CA TRP A 158 19.27 -0.29 37.57
C TRP A 158 20.69 0.17 37.24
N PHE A 159 20.83 1.36 36.66
CA PHE A 159 22.12 2.02 36.49
C PHE A 159 22.45 2.84 37.75
N ALA A 160 23.41 2.36 38.55
CA ALA A 160 24.19 3.23 39.41
C ALA A 160 25.65 2.78 39.43
N THR A 161 26.55 3.74 39.19
CA THR A 161 27.99 3.57 39.37
C THR A 161 28.44 4.35 40.58
N LYS A 162 28.60 3.61 41.69
CA LYS A 162 29.45 3.85 42.86
C LYS A 162 29.40 5.22 43.55
N ASP A 163 28.97 5.15 44.81
CA ASP A 163 29.35 6.09 45.86
C ASP A 163 30.88 6.10 46.07
N ASP A 164 31.44 7.30 46.28
CA ASP A 164 32.55 7.50 47.21
C ASP A 164 31.97 8.21 48.45
N GLY A 165 32.32 7.73 49.64
CA GLY A 165 31.55 7.99 50.86
C GLY A 165 31.84 9.33 51.56
N GLY A 166 30.90 9.74 52.42
CA GLY A 166 31.06 10.89 53.32
C GLY A 166 29.73 11.44 53.79
N GLY A 167 29.15 10.88 54.85
CA GLY A 167 27.85 11.31 55.35
C GLY A 167 27.92 12.61 56.18
N ASN A 168 26.83 13.38 56.17
CA ASN A 168 26.32 14.02 57.39
C ASN A 168 24.83 14.40 57.26
N GLU A 169 24.13 14.44 58.40
CA GLU A 169 22.70 14.72 58.50
C GLU A 169 22.38 16.23 58.39
N ALA A 170 21.20 16.60 57.84
CA ALA A 170 20.32 17.62 58.42
C ALA A 170 18.95 17.78 57.72
N LYS A 171 17.88 17.55 58.49
CA LYS A 171 16.57 18.26 58.56
C LYS A 171 16.04 18.99 57.30
N GLY A 172 14.88 18.54 56.79
CA GLY A 172 14.14 19.20 55.71
C GLY A 172 13.07 20.22 56.16
N LYS A 173 12.17 20.57 55.23
CA LYS A 173 10.83 21.15 55.45
C LYS A 173 10.07 21.25 54.12
N ASP A 174 8.75 21.14 54.19
CA ASP A 174 7.85 21.43 53.07
C ASP A 174 7.93 22.89 52.63
N LYS A 175 7.83 23.14 51.31
CA LYS A 175 6.93 24.17 50.78
C LYS A 175 6.74 24.12 49.27
N GLU A 176 5.48 24.09 48.88
CA GLU A 176 4.96 24.43 47.56
C GLU A 176 5.06 25.96 47.30
N SER A 177 5.55 26.38 46.13
CA SER A 177 5.02 27.54 45.38
C SER A 177 5.81 27.88 44.10
N SER A 178 5.05 28.07 43.01
CA SER A 178 5.15 29.16 42.03
C SER A 178 6.52 29.71 41.58
N GLN A 179 6.86 29.42 40.31
CA GLN A 179 7.25 30.37 39.25
C GLN A 179 8.30 31.47 39.57
N GLY A 180 9.50 31.34 39.01
CA GLY A 180 10.49 32.42 38.94
C GLY A 180 11.66 32.08 38.01
N SER A 181 11.76 32.76 36.87
CA SER A 181 12.85 32.56 35.90
C SER A 181 14.14 33.24 36.37
N SER A 182 15.28 32.54 36.28
CA SER A 182 16.59 33.19 36.17
C SER A 182 17.54 32.37 35.29
N SER A 183 18.18 33.06 34.35
CA SER A 183 19.10 32.49 33.37
C SER A 183 20.49 32.29 33.97
N SER A 184 21.04 31.08 33.80
CA SER A 184 22.49 30.84 33.88
C SER A 184 22.95 30.31 32.53
N GLY A 185 23.93 30.97 31.91
CA GLY A 185 24.36 30.67 30.55
C GLY A 185 25.25 29.44 30.49
N SER A 186 24.97 28.54 29.54
CA SER A 186 25.94 27.56 29.05
C SER A 186 26.09 27.73 27.54
N THR A 187 27.30 28.06 27.11
CA THR A 187 27.65 28.26 25.70
C THR A 187 27.83 26.90 25.01
N GLY A 188 26.73 26.38 24.46
CA GLY A 188 26.72 25.27 23.52
C GLY A 188 25.78 25.61 22.37
N GLY A 189 26.25 25.50 21.13
CA GLY A 189 25.44 25.74 19.94
C GLY A 189 24.42 24.63 19.75
N GLY A 190 23.24 24.78 20.35
CA GLY A 190 22.06 23.95 20.08
C GLY A 190 21.06 24.73 19.24
N ASP A 191 20.58 24.14 18.16
CA ASP A 191 19.46 24.70 17.39
C ASP A 191 18.26 24.91 18.30
N LYS A 192 17.65 26.10 18.19
CA LYS A 192 16.39 26.38 18.89
C LYS A 192 15.34 25.42 18.32
N PRO A 193 14.55 24.72 19.14
CA PRO A 193 13.48 23.87 18.63
C PRO A 193 12.56 24.69 17.72
N ALA A 194 12.25 24.14 16.54
CA ALA A 194 11.42 24.80 15.56
C ALA A 194 10.08 25.20 16.22
N LYS A 195 9.77 26.50 16.20
CA LYS A 195 8.50 26.98 16.75
C LYS A 195 7.35 26.39 15.95
N THR A 196 6.46 25.68 16.63
CA THR A 196 5.21 25.16 16.06
C THR A 196 4.44 26.28 15.34
N VAL A 197 3.96 25.96 14.14
CA VAL A 197 3.09 26.83 13.34
C VAL A 197 1.64 26.55 13.71
N ASP A 198 0.98 27.53 14.30
CA ASP A 198 -0.48 27.55 14.41
C ASP A 198 -1.06 27.87 13.02
N ALA A 199 -1.53 26.84 12.32
CA ALA A 199 -1.95 26.95 10.94
C ALA A 199 -3.42 27.39 10.80
N LYS A 200 -3.78 27.80 9.59
CA LYS A 200 -5.16 28.06 9.16
C LYS A 200 -5.40 27.37 7.83
N LEU A 201 -6.66 27.05 7.54
CA LEU A 201 -7.08 26.66 6.20
C LEU A 201 -6.86 27.86 5.26
N LEU A 202 -5.87 27.76 4.38
CA LEU A 202 -5.55 28.79 3.39
C LEU A 202 -6.42 28.66 2.15
N ASN A 203 -6.70 27.42 1.72
CA ASN A 203 -7.45 27.18 0.50
C ASN A 203 -8.10 25.79 0.41
N LYS A 204 -9.00 25.69 -0.57
CA LYS A 204 -9.61 24.45 -1.06
C LYS A 204 -9.50 24.41 -2.58
N VAL A 205 -8.98 23.33 -3.15
CA VAL A 205 -9.20 23.01 -4.57
C VAL A 205 -10.60 22.40 -4.68
N PRO A 206 -11.53 22.96 -5.47
CA PRO A 206 -12.89 22.43 -5.57
C PRO A 206 -12.89 21.05 -6.26
N MET A 207 -13.76 20.14 -5.81
CA MET A 207 -13.96 18.86 -6.50
C MET A 207 -14.50 19.09 -7.93
N PRO A 208 -13.82 18.59 -8.97
CA PRO A 208 -14.26 18.75 -10.35
C PRO A 208 -15.56 17.97 -10.61
N LYS A 209 -16.45 18.55 -11.41
CA LYS A 209 -17.75 17.93 -11.72
C LYS A 209 -17.59 16.80 -12.73
N VAL A 210 -17.82 15.58 -12.27
CA VAL A 210 -17.75 14.34 -13.05
C VAL A 210 -19.09 13.60 -13.03
N SER A 211 -19.35 12.77 -14.03
CA SER A 211 -20.57 11.93 -14.10
C SER A 211 -20.48 10.67 -13.24
N ASP A 212 -19.25 10.21 -13.02
CA ASP A 212 -18.83 9.00 -12.32
C ASP A 212 -17.39 9.21 -11.81
N GLN A 213 -16.78 8.25 -11.12
CA GLN A 213 -15.41 8.34 -10.61
C GLN A 213 -14.35 8.46 -11.73
N ILE A 214 -13.37 9.33 -11.56
CA ILE A 214 -12.20 9.51 -12.45
C ILE A 214 -10.93 9.63 -11.59
N THR A 215 -9.87 8.89 -11.95
CA THR A 215 -8.56 9.02 -11.30
C THR A 215 -7.92 10.37 -11.60
N VAL A 216 -7.45 11.04 -10.54
CA VAL A 216 -6.75 12.33 -10.53
C VAL A 216 -5.58 12.31 -9.54
N GLU A 217 -5.02 11.13 -9.32
CA GLU A 217 -3.80 10.87 -8.55
C GLU A 217 -2.63 11.74 -9.07
N GLY A 218 -1.79 12.23 -8.15
CA GLY A 218 -0.62 13.05 -8.45
C GLY A 218 -0.69 14.41 -7.77
N MET A 219 -0.04 14.52 -6.62
CA MET A 219 0.16 15.74 -5.86
C MET A 219 1.64 16.00 -5.61
N TRP A 220 2.12 17.21 -5.93
CA TRP A 220 3.52 17.59 -5.75
C TRP A 220 3.66 19.02 -5.23
N VAL A 221 4.81 19.32 -4.62
CA VAL A 221 5.16 20.66 -4.14
C VAL A 221 6.56 21.01 -4.61
N THR A 222 6.69 22.12 -5.35
CA THR A 222 7.98 22.75 -5.65
C THR A 222 8.23 23.94 -4.72
N ASP A 223 9.39 24.58 -4.84
CA ASP A 223 9.79 25.77 -4.09
C ASP A 223 8.71 26.89 -4.02
N ASP A 224 7.84 27.00 -5.03
CA ASP A 224 6.85 28.08 -5.17
C ASP A 224 5.47 27.67 -5.72
N THR A 225 5.25 26.37 -5.97
CA THR A 225 4.05 25.86 -6.65
C THR A 225 3.52 24.59 -5.98
N PHE A 226 2.25 24.62 -5.60
CA PHE A 226 1.48 23.42 -5.27
C PHE A 226 0.87 22.86 -6.57
N VAL A 227 1.10 21.58 -6.87
CA VAL A 227 0.64 20.95 -8.10
C VAL A 227 -0.31 19.80 -7.76
N LYS A 228 -1.43 19.74 -8.48
CA LYS A 228 -2.41 18.66 -8.38
C LYS A 228 -2.91 18.24 -9.75
N ALA A 229 -2.94 16.93 -10.01
CA ALA A 229 -3.66 16.34 -11.13
C ALA A 229 -5.18 16.52 -10.96
N ASP A 230 -5.87 16.73 -12.08
CA ASP A 230 -7.30 17.02 -12.15
C ASP A 230 -7.83 16.38 -13.45
N VAL A 231 -9.14 16.40 -13.68
CA VAL A 231 -9.81 15.72 -14.79
C VAL A 231 -9.23 16.18 -16.13
N TYR A 232 -8.42 15.30 -16.72
CA TYR A 232 -7.72 15.46 -18.01
C TYR A 232 -6.69 16.60 -18.06
N LYS A 233 -6.06 16.95 -16.93
CA LYS A 233 -5.05 18.02 -16.83
C LYS A 233 -4.23 17.93 -15.54
N ILE A 234 -3.14 18.68 -15.47
CA ILE A 234 -2.35 18.90 -14.25
C ILE A 234 -2.27 20.41 -14.02
N VAL A 235 -2.55 20.86 -12.80
CA VAL A 235 -2.73 22.27 -12.47
C VAL A 235 -1.72 22.69 -11.41
N GLY A 236 -0.99 23.77 -11.68
CA GLY A 236 -0.10 24.41 -10.71
C GLY A 236 -0.75 25.64 -10.10
N TYR A 237 -0.70 25.75 -8.78
CA TYR A 237 -1.24 26.83 -7.95
C TYR A 237 -0.11 27.49 -7.14
N PRO A 238 -0.29 28.71 -6.61
CA PRO A 238 0.53 29.21 -5.50
C PRO A 238 0.53 28.22 -4.33
N LEU A 239 1.56 28.25 -3.46
CA LEU A 239 1.60 27.40 -2.26
C LEU A 239 0.40 27.63 -1.32
N SER A 240 -0.20 28.82 -1.32
CA SER A 240 -1.44 29.16 -0.62
C SER A 240 -2.73 28.86 -1.42
N GLY A 241 -2.63 28.14 -2.54
CA GLY A 241 -3.72 27.81 -3.44
C GLY A 241 -4.29 28.99 -4.23
N GLY A 242 -5.54 28.84 -4.69
CA GLY A 242 -6.32 29.91 -5.31
C GLY A 242 -6.32 29.82 -6.84
N THR A 243 -6.07 30.93 -7.53
CA THR A 243 -6.01 30.95 -9.00
C THR A 243 -4.80 30.18 -9.50
N ALA A 244 -5.00 29.28 -10.47
CA ALA A 244 -3.93 28.52 -11.09
C ALA A 244 -2.87 29.44 -11.75
N LYS A 245 -1.59 29.14 -11.51
CA LYS A 245 -0.43 29.74 -12.19
C LYS A 245 -0.31 29.24 -13.63
N TRP A 246 -0.59 27.95 -13.85
CA TRP A 246 -0.50 27.28 -15.14
C TRP A 246 -1.34 25.99 -15.18
N THR A 247 -1.51 25.42 -16.37
CA THR A 247 -2.20 24.13 -16.56
C THR A 247 -1.59 23.37 -17.74
N ILE A 248 -1.32 22.08 -17.55
CA ILE A 248 -0.86 21.14 -18.57
C ILE A 248 -2.06 20.26 -18.96
N PRO A 249 -2.57 20.31 -20.20
CA PRO A 249 -3.66 19.43 -20.63
C PRO A 249 -3.16 17.99 -20.88
N LEU A 250 -4.00 17.00 -20.60
CA LEU A 250 -3.78 15.58 -20.90
C LEU A 250 -4.81 15.06 -21.92
N GLY A 251 -4.48 13.95 -22.60
CA GLY A 251 -5.37 13.31 -23.58
C GLY A 251 -6.60 12.66 -22.92
N GLY A 252 -6.38 11.97 -21.81
CA GLY A 252 -7.39 11.32 -20.96
C GLY A 252 -6.97 11.35 -19.49
N ALA A 253 -7.56 10.47 -18.66
CA ALA A 253 -7.32 10.48 -17.21
C ALA A 253 -5.88 10.07 -16.86
N VAL A 254 -5.37 10.53 -15.71
CA VAL A 254 -4.16 9.96 -15.12
C VAL A 254 -4.48 8.53 -14.68
N CYS A 255 -3.57 7.60 -14.92
CA CYS A 255 -3.65 6.21 -14.46
C CYS A 255 -2.70 5.93 -13.30
N TRP A 256 -1.54 6.59 -13.29
CA TRP A 256 -0.52 6.50 -12.25
C TRP A 256 0.36 7.76 -12.30
N SER A 257 0.89 8.16 -11.15
CA SER A 257 1.75 9.32 -10.97
C SER A 257 3.00 8.96 -10.16
N SER A 258 4.15 9.52 -10.53
CA SER A 258 5.41 9.27 -9.82
C SER A 258 5.56 10.21 -8.62
N ASP A 259 5.64 9.67 -7.41
CA ASP A 259 6.01 10.43 -6.19
C ASP A 259 7.36 11.16 -6.33
N HIS A 260 8.28 10.61 -7.14
CA HIS A 260 9.60 11.22 -7.37
C HIS A 260 9.49 12.57 -8.07
N LEU A 261 10.07 13.59 -7.43
CA LEU A 261 10.26 14.94 -7.96
C LEU A 261 11.76 15.29 -7.91
N THR A 262 12.37 15.62 -9.05
CA THR A 262 13.77 16.04 -9.07
C THR A 262 13.94 17.47 -8.53
N LYS A 263 15.18 17.83 -8.15
CA LYS A 263 15.53 19.21 -7.74
C LYS A 263 15.24 20.27 -8.82
N ASP A 264 15.28 19.86 -10.09
CA ASP A 264 14.95 20.70 -11.24
C ASP A 264 13.43 20.80 -11.47
N GLY A 265 12.61 20.10 -10.67
CA GLY A 265 11.15 20.09 -10.76
C GLY A 265 10.59 19.09 -11.76
N LEU A 266 11.34 18.04 -12.11
CA LEU A 266 10.87 17.03 -13.05
C LEU A 266 10.14 15.88 -12.36
N THR A 267 8.99 15.47 -12.90
CA THR A 267 8.27 14.25 -12.54
C THR A 267 7.62 13.62 -13.77
N THR A 268 6.98 12.46 -13.63
CA THR A 268 6.37 11.70 -14.72
C THR A 268 4.98 11.18 -14.36
N VAL A 269 4.12 11.08 -15.37
CA VAL A 269 2.74 10.56 -15.25
C VAL A 269 2.43 9.58 -16.37
N LEU A 270 1.65 8.56 -16.04
CA LEU A 270 1.04 7.64 -16.98
C LEU A 270 -0.42 8.05 -17.13
N TYR A 271 -0.90 8.22 -18.35
CA TYR A 271 -2.24 8.67 -18.62
C TYR A 271 -2.85 8.00 -19.85
N GLN A 272 -4.17 8.10 -19.95
CA GLN A 272 -4.95 7.59 -21.07
C GLN A 272 -4.71 8.42 -22.34
N GLU A 273 -4.66 7.78 -23.50
CA GLU A 273 -4.45 8.50 -24.77
C GLU A 273 -5.58 9.47 -25.14
N ALA A 274 -6.80 9.20 -24.67
CA ALA A 274 -8.00 9.94 -24.99
C ALA A 274 -9.02 9.91 -23.85
N LYS A 275 -10.04 10.77 -23.94
CA LYS A 275 -11.22 10.74 -23.06
C LYS A 275 -12.16 9.61 -23.51
N PRO A 276 -12.91 8.98 -22.58
CA PRO A 276 -13.95 8.02 -22.93
C PRO A 276 -14.93 8.55 -23.97
N SER A 277 -15.35 7.66 -24.87
CA SER A 277 -16.22 7.93 -26.01
C SER A 277 -17.23 6.80 -26.22
N ALA A 278 -18.16 6.98 -27.15
CA ALA A 278 -19.10 5.91 -27.50
C ALA A 278 -18.44 4.71 -28.22
N LYS A 279 -17.26 4.91 -28.82
CA LYS A 279 -16.50 3.86 -29.54
C LYS A 279 -15.53 3.12 -28.62
N ASP A 280 -14.94 3.84 -27.69
CA ASP A 280 -14.03 3.32 -26.67
C ASP A 280 -14.40 3.96 -25.33
N LYS A 281 -14.95 3.13 -24.43
CA LYS A 281 -15.39 3.53 -23.09
C LYS A 281 -14.26 3.50 -22.06
N TYR A 282 -13.18 2.78 -22.34
CA TYR A 282 -12.10 2.51 -21.38
C TYR A 282 -10.72 2.70 -22.03
N PRO A 283 -10.35 3.95 -22.41
CA PRO A 283 -9.08 4.21 -23.08
C PRO A 283 -7.87 3.67 -22.33
N GLY A 284 -6.91 3.14 -23.09
CA GLY A 284 -5.73 2.49 -22.55
C GLY A 284 -4.76 3.46 -21.87
N CYS A 285 -4.25 3.06 -20.70
CA CYS A 285 -3.13 3.70 -20.02
C CYS A 285 -1.84 3.43 -20.80
N THR A 286 -1.54 4.31 -21.77
CA THR A 286 -0.54 4.06 -22.82
C THR A 286 0.39 5.24 -23.07
N GLU A 287 0.05 6.43 -22.59
CA GLU A 287 0.87 7.64 -22.75
C GLU A 287 1.65 7.93 -21.48
N VAL A 288 2.97 8.01 -21.61
CA VAL A 288 3.91 8.38 -20.55
C VAL A 288 4.40 9.80 -20.82
N GLY A 289 4.16 10.72 -19.89
CA GLY A 289 4.56 12.13 -20.00
C GLY A 289 5.61 12.52 -18.97
N LEU A 290 6.69 13.17 -19.41
CA LEU A 290 7.63 13.87 -18.51
C LEU A 290 7.22 15.34 -18.39
N LEU A 291 7.16 15.80 -17.15
CA LEU A 291 6.68 17.13 -16.77
C LEU A 291 7.79 17.94 -16.13
N ASP A 292 7.79 19.24 -16.39
CA ASP A 292 8.53 20.27 -15.66
C ASP A 292 7.51 21.09 -14.87
N LEU A 293 7.47 20.86 -13.55
CA LEU A 293 6.52 21.48 -12.63
C LEU A 293 6.92 22.92 -12.24
N LYS A 294 8.21 23.29 -12.36
CA LYS A 294 8.65 24.67 -12.11
C LYS A 294 8.21 25.60 -13.24
N ASN A 295 8.21 25.12 -14.47
CA ASN A 295 7.79 25.89 -15.65
C ASN A 295 6.36 25.57 -16.15
N GLY A 296 5.68 24.59 -15.58
CA GLY A 296 4.30 24.21 -15.94
C GLY A 296 4.17 23.64 -17.34
N LYS A 297 5.10 22.75 -17.74
CA LYS A 297 5.20 22.23 -19.12
C LYS A 297 5.29 20.71 -19.16
N MET A 298 4.62 20.11 -20.14
CA MET A 298 4.98 18.78 -20.60
C MET A 298 6.22 18.91 -21.49
N LEU A 299 7.33 18.29 -21.11
CA LEU A 299 8.57 18.31 -21.88
C LEU A 299 8.49 17.37 -23.09
N TRP A 300 7.86 16.22 -22.89
CA TRP A 300 7.49 15.26 -23.93
C TRP A 300 6.42 14.29 -23.40
N HIS A 301 5.72 13.64 -24.32
CA HIS A 301 5.01 12.39 -24.05
C HIS A 301 5.43 11.32 -25.07
N ARG A 302 5.31 10.05 -24.70
CA ARG A 302 5.68 8.88 -25.48
C ARG A 302 4.72 7.73 -25.21
N ASN A 303 4.66 6.80 -26.16
CA ASN A 303 4.08 5.47 -25.99
C ASN A 303 5.04 4.44 -26.61
N VAL A 304 4.80 3.16 -26.33
CA VAL A 304 5.41 2.04 -27.05
C VAL A 304 4.32 1.33 -27.85
N LYS A 305 4.69 0.74 -28.98
CA LYS A 305 3.83 -0.15 -29.75
C LYS A 305 4.40 -1.55 -29.88
N GLU A 306 3.49 -2.53 -29.89
CA GLU A 306 3.72 -3.88 -30.38
C GLU A 306 2.78 -4.13 -31.56
N GLY A 307 3.34 -4.30 -32.77
CA GLY A 307 2.57 -4.15 -34.00
C GLY A 307 1.97 -2.74 -34.11
N ASP A 308 0.67 -2.68 -34.37
CA ASP A 308 -0.08 -1.42 -34.46
C ASP A 308 -0.67 -0.94 -33.11
N GLU A 309 -0.78 -1.84 -32.14
CA GLU A 309 -1.37 -1.56 -30.83
C GLU A 309 -0.36 -0.89 -29.88
N LYS A 310 -0.86 -0.01 -29.00
CA LYS A 310 -0.04 0.60 -27.95
C LYS A 310 0.06 -0.35 -26.77
N VAL A 311 1.28 -0.49 -26.24
CA VAL A 311 1.54 -1.21 -24.99
C VAL A 311 0.84 -0.48 -23.85
N ARG A 312 0.04 -1.21 -23.07
CA ARG A 312 -0.55 -0.70 -21.83
C ARG A 312 0.47 -0.85 -20.69
N PHE A 313 0.58 0.18 -19.88
CA PHE A 313 1.31 0.16 -18.62
C PHE A 313 0.33 0.28 -17.46
N ASP A 314 0.77 -0.17 -16.30
CA ASP A 314 0.01 -0.10 -15.05
C ASP A 314 0.61 0.96 -14.09
N GLU A 315 1.89 1.31 -14.26
CA GLU A 315 2.58 2.34 -13.47
C GLU A 315 3.74 3.04 -14.23
N VAL A 316 4.26 4.13 -13.66
CA VAL A 316 5.47 4.83 -14.14
C VAL A 316 6.25 5.48 -12.98
N THR A 317 7.59 5.46 -13.09
CA THR A 317 8.50 6.06 -12.12
C THR A 317 9.62 6.87 -12.79
N LEU A 318 10.33 7.69 -12.01
CA LEU A 318 11.51 8.46 -12.42
C LEU A 318 12.72 8.10 -11.54
N GLY A 319 13.71 7.42 -12.12
CA GLY A 319 14.91 6.95 -11.41
C GLY A 319 16.20 7.23 -12.17
N GLY A 320 17.21 7.85 -11.53
CA GLY A 320 18.55 8.05 -12.09
C GLY A 320 18.60 8.74 -13.47
N GLY A 321 17.68 9.69 -13.72
CA GLY A 321 17.54 10.39 -15.01
C GLY A 321 16.82 9.58 -16.10
N THR A 322 16.05 8.56 -15.71
CA THR A 322 15.31 7.67 -16.60
C THR A 322 13.85 7.56 -16.15
N VAL A 323 12.91 7.78 -17.07
CA VAL A 323 11.49 7.48 -16.88
C VAL A 323 11.28 6.03 -17.28
N ALA A 324 10.73 5.20 -16.39
CA ALA A 324 10.45 3.79 -16.65
C ALA A 324 8.98 3.48 -16.34
N ALA A 325 8.32 2.75 -17.23
CA ALA A 325 6.94 2.30 -17.08
C ALA A 325 6.91 0.76 -17.17
N GLY A 326 6.05 0.13 -16.36
CA GLY A 326 5.93 -1.32 -16.26
C GLY A 326 4.48 -1.77 -16.16
N GLY A 327 4.29 -3.08 -16.08
CA GLY A 327 2.98 -3.70 -15.94
C GLY A 327 2.88 -5.05 -16.64
N THR A 328 1.64 -5.52 -16.78
CA THR A 328 1.30 -6.82 -17.38
C THR A 328 1.82 -7.03 -18.82
N SER A 329 2.09 -5.95 -19.56
CA SER A 329 2.63 -6.00 -20.94
C SER A 329 4.16 -5.79 -21.03
N GLY A 330 4.87 -5.80 -19.89
CA GLY A 330 6.32 -5.62 -19.81
C GLY A 330 6.77 -4.16 -19.76
N GLY A 331 8.08 -3.96 -19.60
CA GLY A 331 8.65 -2.66 -19.31
C GLY A 331 9.19 -1.86 -20.49
N ALA A 332 9.05 -0.54 -20.40
CA ALA A 332 9.64 0.43 -21.31
C ALA A 332 10.34 1.55 -20.52
N ALA A 333 11.35 2.18 -21.12
CA ALA A 333 11.96 3.35 -20.51
C ALA A 333 12.51 4.35 -21.52
N TRP A 334 12.60 5.60 -21.07
CA TRP A 334 13.10 6.74 -21.81
C TRP A 334 14.05 7.58 -20.95
N SER A 335 15.05 8.20 -21.58
CA SER A 335 15.81 9.27 -20.94
C SER A 335 14.92 10.46 -20.61
N THR A 336 15.38 11.37 -19.74
CA THR A 336 14.72 12.69 -19.56
C THR A 336 14.66 13.53 -20.84
N SER A 337 15.46 13.24 -21.88
CA SER A 337 15.35 13.84 -23.21
C SER A 337 14.30 13.18 -24.14
N GLY A 338 13.60 12.14 -23.67
CA GLY A 338 12.56 11.44 -24.42
C GLY A 338 13.08 10.47 -25.49
N GLN A 339 14.36 10.07 -25.39
CA GLN A 339 14.95 8.98 -26.18
C GLN A 339 14.58 7.65 -25.54
N ALA A 340 14.01 6.72 -26.31
CA ALA A 340 13.74 5.36 -25.84
C ALA A 340 15.06 4.62 -25.54
N LEU A 341 15.13 4.00 -24.37
CA LEU A 341 16.28 3.23 -23.88
C LEU A 341 16.03 1.73 -24.02
N TRP A 342 14.83 1.26 -23.65
CA TRP A 342 14.33 -0.10 -23.90
C TRP A 342 12.82 -0.11 -24.01
N LYS A 343 12.29 -1.27 -24.43
CA LYS A 343 10.87 -1.58 -24.62
C LYS A 343 10.63 -3.08 -24.37
N PRO A 344 9.38 -3.53 -24.22
CA PRO A 344 9.08 -4.95 -24.07
C PRO A 344 9.61 -5.76 -25.27
N LYS A 345 9.99 -7.01 -25.01
CA LYS A 345 10.48 -7.93 -26.05
C LYS A 345 9.47 -9.05 -26.25
N SER A 346 8.87 -9.07 -27.44
CA SER A 346 7.95 -10.14 -27.84
C SER A 346 8.58 -11.52 -27.68
N GLY A 347 7.87 -12.45 -27.06
CA GLY A 347 8.32 -13.83 -26.80
C GLY A 347 9.27 -14.01 -25.60
N GLU A 348 9.64 -12.96 -24.87
CA GLU A 348 10.42 -13.12 -23.64
C GLU A 348 9.57 -13.76 -22.51
N GLN A 349 10.10 -14.79 -21.85
CA GLN A 349 9.42 -15.50 -20.75
C GLN A 349 9.49 -14.73 -19.41
N CYS A 350 9.68 -13.41 -19.47
CA CYS A 350 9.79 -12.53 -18.32
C CYS A 350 9.13 -11.19 -18.64
N SER A 351 8.19 -10.77 -17.78
CA SER A 351 7.65 -9.42 -17.77
C SER A 351 8.39 -8.55 -16.74
N ASP A 352 8.26 -7.24 -16.88
CA ASP A 352 8.63 -6.28 -15.85
C ASP A 352 7.30 -5.80 -15.23
N ASP A 353 6.95 -6.37 -14.07
CA ASP A 353 5.71 -6.04 -13.36
C ASP A 353 5.65 -4.54 -13.02
N GLY A 354 6.81 -3.95 -12.76
CA GLY A 354 6.94 -2.54 -12.42
C GLY A 354 8.38 -2.11 -12.14
N TYR A 355 8.53 -0.82 -11.84
CA TYR A 355 9.80 -0.13 -11.63
C TYR A 355 9.71 0.82 -10.44
N ALA A 356 10.81 0.94 -9.71
CA ALA A 356 10.97 1.89 -8.63
C ALA A 356 12.13 2.86 -8.84
N GLY A 357 11.87 4.13 -8.52
CA GLY A 357 12.70 5.27 -8.83
C GLY A 357 13.59 5.73 -7.67
N GLY A 358 14.17 6.91 -7.84
CA GLY A 358 15.07 7.52 -6.86
C GLY A 358 16.20 8.31 -7.52
N ALA A 359 16.91 9.11 -6.73
CA ALA A 359 17.85 10.12 -7.23
C ALA A 359 18.86 9.56 -8.28
N ASP A 360 19.53 8.45 -7.96
CA ASP A 360 20.59 7.86 -8.78
C ASP A 360 20.37 6.37 -9.14
N LYS A 361 19.25 5.79 -8.69
CA LYS A 361 18.92 4.36 -8.87
C LYS A 361 17.62 4.16 -9.64
N LEU A 362 17.53 2.98 -10.25
CA LEU A 362 16.32 2.43 -10.85
C LEU A 362 16.32 0.93 -10.52
N VAL A 363 15.21 0.43 -9.99
CA VAL A 363 15.00 -0.98 -9.64
C VAL A 363 13.82 -1.49 -10.45
N ALA A 364 13.89 -2.71 -10.97
CA ALA A 364 12.78 -3.38 -11.63
C ALA A 364 12.35 -4.60 -10.81
N VAL A 365 11.04 -4.85 -10.75
CA VAL A 365 10.49 -6.14 -10.32
C VAL A 365 10.13 -6.91 -11.58
N ARG A 366 10.83 -8.02 -11.82
CA ARG A 366 10.57 -8.90 -12.97
C ARG A 366 9.89 -10.18 -12.52
N ARG A 367 8.91 -10.64 -13.31
CA ARG A 367 8.23 -11.93 -13.14
C ARG A 367 8.57 -12.84 -14.31
N CYS A 368 9.18 -13.99 -14.03
CA CYS A 368 9.67 -14.92 -15.05
C CYS A 368 9.09 -16.32 -14.93
N GLY A 369 8.81 -16.99 -16.05
CA GLY A 369 8.31 -18.37 -16.10
C GLY A 369 6.80 -18.46 -16.15
N ASP A 370 6.26 -19.61 -15.73
CA ASP A 370 4.82 -19.92 -15.82
C ASP A 370 3.99 -18.99 -14.92
N TYR A 371 2.82 -18.57 -15.43
CA TYR A 371 1.91 -17.64 -14.75
C TYR A 371 1.50 -18.10 -13.34
N ASP A 372 1.24 -19.40 -13.16
CA ASP A 372 0.81 -19.98 -11.89
C ASP A 372 1.97 -20.18 -10.87
N ASN A 373 3.23 -20.20 -11.32
CA ASN A 373 4.41 -20.44 -10.47
C ASN A 373 5.62 -19.60 -10.90
N PRO A 374 5.52 -18.26 -10.89
CA PRO A 374 6.58 -17.42 -11.41
C PRO A 374 7.78 -17.33 -10.46
N GLN A 375 8.94 -17.00 -11.03
CA GLN A 375 10.12 -16.56 -10.32
C GLN A 375 10.17 -15.03 -10.32
N ILE A 376 9.84 -14.40 -9.19
CA ILE A 376 9.98 -12.95 -9.02
C ILE A 376 11.44 -12.60 -8.73
N GLN A 377 11.95 -11.54 -9.36
CA GLN A 377 13.29 -11.01 -9.15
C GLN A 377 13.24 -9.50 -8.97
N VAL A 378 13.95 -9.00 -7.95
CA VAL A 378 14.19 -7.57 -7.75
C VAL A 378 15.57 -7.25 -8.33
N GLN A 379 15.63 -6.38 -9.33
CA GLN A 379 16.84 -6.11 -10.11
C GLN A 379 17.23 -4.63 -10.03
N THR A 380 18.37 -4.33 -9.39
CA THR A 380 18.96 -2.99 -9.47
C THR A 380 19.61 -2.82 -10.84
N LEU A 381 19.19 -1.80 -11.57
CA LEU A 381 19.62 -1.55 -12.95
C LEU A 381 20.71 -0.45 -13.03
N ASN A 382 21.36 -0.38 -14.18
CA ASN A 382 21.94 0.86 -14.68
C ASN A 382 20.80 1.66 -15.35
N PRO A 383 20.36 2.81 -14.77
CA PRO A 383 19.22 3.55 -15.29
C PRO A 383 19.36 3.88 -16.78
N LYS A 384 20.57 4.27 -17.21
CA LYS A 384 20.83 4.70 -18.59
C LYS A 384 20.81 3.57 -19.64
N THR A 385 20.91 2.30 -19.23
CA THR A 385 21.11 1.18 -20.17
C THR A 385 20.26 -0.06 -19.89
N GLY A 386 19.46 -0.07 -18.82
CA GLY A 386 18.69 -1.25 -18.38
C GLY A 386 19.53 -2.45 -17.95
N ALA A 387 20.86 -2.31 -17.87
CA ALA A 387 21.74 -3.43 -17.55
C ALA A 387 21.68 -3.77 -16.06
N VAL A 388 21.40 -5.04 -15.74
CA VAL A 388 21.33 -5.53 -14.36
C VAL A 388 22.69 -5.41 -13.67
N LYS A 389 22.73 -4.64 -12.57
CA LYS A 389 23.89 -4.53 -11.67
C LYS A 389 23.83 -5.58 -10.57
N SER A 390 22.66 -5.77 -9.98
CA SER A 390 22.36 -6.73 -8.93
C SER A 390 20.99 -7.36 -9.18
N ALA A 391 20.83 -8.63 -8.81
CA ALA A 391 19.53 -9.30 -8.77
C ALA A 391 19.36 -10.08 -7.47
N TYR A 392 18.25 -9.83 -6.77
CA TYR A 392 17.75 -10.66 -5.68
C TYR A 392 16.62 -11.55 -6.20
N LYS A 393 16.74 -12.86 -5.98
CA LYS A 393 15.66 -13.82 -6.29
C LYS A 393 14.76 -13.94 -5.07
N VAL A 394 13.48 -13.65 -5.26
CA VAL A 394 12.48 -13.69 -4.20
C VAL A 394 12.10 -15.15 -3.92
N SER A 395 11.76 -15.46 -2.67
CA SER A 395 11.25 -16.78 -2.29
C SER A 395 9.96 -17.13 -3.05
N GLN A 396 9.72 -18.43 -3.21
CA GLN A 396 8.46 -18.92 -3.79
C GLN A 396 7.29 -18.76 -2.83
N GLY A 397 6.08 -18.61 -3.37
CA GLY A 397 4.86 -18.33 -2.60
C GLY A 397 4.70 -16.86 -2.18
N ILE A 398 5.30 -15.94 -2.95
CA ILE A 398 5.08 -14.49 -2.84
C ILE A 398 4.32 -14.07 -4.09
N ASP A 399 3.18 -13.40 -3.91
CA ASP A 399 2.29 -13.00 -5.00
C ASP A 399 2.79 -11.72 -5.67
N TYR A 400 3.09 -10.70 -4.85
CA TYR A 400 3.57 -9.38 -5.29
C TYR A 400 4.76 -8.90 -4.47
N VAL A 401 5.55 -8.02 -5.07
CA VAL A 401 6.71 -7.40 -4.43
C VAL A 401 6.72 -5.92 -4.74
N HIS A 402 6.76 -5.14 -3.67
CA HIS A 402 6.84 -3.69 -3.72
C HIS A 402 8.26 -3.24 -3.39
N VAL A 403 8.69 -2.08 -3.88
CA VAL A 403 9.97 -1.46 -3.52
C VAL A 403 9.66 -0.23 -2.66
N ALA A 404 9.83 -0.37 -1.35
CA ALA A 404 9.59 0.69 -0.38
C ALA A 404 10.72 1.74 -0.34
N SER A 405 11.92 1.39 -0.78
CA SER A 405 13.01 2.33 -1.08
C SER A 405 14.03 1.68 -2.00
N THR A 406 14.67 2.46 -2.86
CA THR A 406 15.79 2.00 -3.70
C THR A 406 17.15 2.21 -3.05
N ASP A 407 17.29 3.12 -2.07
CA ASP A 407 18.56 3.42 -1.40
C ASP A 407 18.39 3.82 0.09
N PRO A 408 18.62 2.90 1.05
CA PRO A 408 18.97 1.49 0.86
C PRO A 408 17.82 0.73 0.20
N LEU A 409 18.13 -0.36 -0.52
CA LEU A 409 17.08 -1.19 -1.11
C LEU A 409 16.27 -1.88 0.00
N VAL A 410 14.99 -1.54 0.07
CA VAL A 410 14.00 -2.16 0.95
C VAL A 410 12.80 -2.54 0.11
N ILE A 411 12.37 -3.80 0.21
CA ILE A 411 11.22 -4.33 -0.53
C ILE A 411 10.15 -4.81 0.43
N GLY A 412 8.89 -4.57 0.10
CA GLY A 412 7.73 -5.19 0.73
C GLY A 412 7.35 -6.47 -0.02
N LEU A 413 6.95 -7.51 0.70
CA LEU A 413 6.43 -8.75 0.13
C LEU A 413 4.94 -8.88 0.47
N ASP A 414 4.12 -9.26 -0.51
CA ASP A 414 2.78 -9.78 -0.25
C ASP A 414 2.76 -11.30 -0.40
N ALA A 415 2.40 -12.00 0.68
CA ALA A 415 2.34 -13.46 0.74
C ALA A 415 0.89 -13.99 0.61
N GLY A 416 -0.06 -13.14 0.22
CA GLY A 416 -1.47 -13.48 0.01
C GLY A 416 -2.31 -13.60 1.30
N ASP A 417 -1.68 -13.47 2.47
CA ASP A 417 -2.31 -13.47 3.80
C ASP A 417 -2.29 -12.10 4.50
N SER A 418 -1.87 -11.03 3.79
CA SER A 418 -1.74 -9.69 4.36
C SER A 418 -3.10 -9.08 4.74
N THR A 419 -3.17 -8.52 5.95
CA THR A 419 -4.42 -8.01 6.57
C THR A 419 -4.82 -6.63 6.01
N GLY A 420 -5.15 -6.56 4.72
CA GLY A 420 -5.57 -5.33 4.02
C GLY A 420 -4.44 -4.35 3.67
N SER A 421 -3.28 -4.51 4.31
CA SER A 421 -2.06 -3.75 4.06
C SER A 421 -1.40 -4.01 2.70
N ALA A 422 -1.69 -5.14 2.03
CA ALA A 422 -0.94 -5.63 0.85
C ALA A 422 0.57 -5.81 1.10
N VAL A 423 0.99 -5.98 2.36
CA VAL A 423 2.38 -6.28 2.74
C VAL A 423 2.42 -7.04 4.06
N SER A 424 3.10 -8.18 4.08
CA SER A 424 3.32 -9.01 5.28
C SER A 424 4.72 -8.82 5.87
N ASP A 425 5.72 -8.56 5.02
CA ASP A 425 7.12 -8.42 5.43
C ASP A 425 7.87 -7.37 4.61
N PHE A 426 8.74 -6.60 5.27
CA PHE A 426 9.79 -5.82 4.62
C PHE A 426 11.13 -6.54 4.70
N LEU A 427 11.84 -6.65 3.58
CA LEU A 427 13.23 -7.10 3.52
C LEU A 427 14.15 -5.94 3.15
N SER A 428 15.19 -5.71 3.95
CA SER A 428 16.33 -4.90 3.52
C SER A 428 17.30 -5.77 2.73
N VAL A 429 17.76 -5.29 1.58
CA VAL A 429 18.59 -6.04 0.64
C VAL A 429 19.86 -5.23 0.32
N ASP A 430 21.01 -5.84 0.51
CA ASP A 430 22.29 -5.34 -0.01
C ASP A 430 22.37 -5.65 -1.50
N ASP A 431 22.33 -4.60 -2.33
CA ASP A 431 22.42 -4.65 -3.79
C ASP A 431 23.80 -4.23 -4.34
N SER A 432 24.82 -4.15 -3.47
CA SER A 432 26.18 -3.77 -3.87
C SER A 432 26.93 -4.83 -4.70
N ALA A 433 26.54 -6.10 -4.57
CA ALA A 433 27.08 -7.23 -5.32
C ALA A 433 26.11 -7.70 -6.42
N LYS A 434 26.61 -8.51 -7.38
CA LYS A 434 25.79 -9.05 -8.48
C LYS A 434 24.58 -9.87 -8.04
N THR A 435 24.66 -10.51 -6.87
CA THR A 435 23.55 -11.22 -6.24
C THR A 435 23.15 -10.43 -5.01
N GLY A 436 21.90 -9.97 -4.96
CA GLY A 436 21.37 -9.24 -3.82
C GLY A 436 21.28 -10.14 -2.58
N LYS A 437 21.58 -9.60 -1.41
CA LYS A 437 21.61 -10.34 -0.14
C LYS A 437 20.71 -9.70 0.90
N VAL A 438 19.75 -10.45 1.44
CA VAL A 438 18.93 -9.99 2.57
C VAL A 438 19.80 -9.70 3.79
N LEU A 439 19.59 -8.54 4.41
CA LEU A 439 20.25 -8.10 5.64
C LEU A 439 19.34 -8.32 6.85
N GLY A 440 18.10 -7.84 6.77
CA GLY A 440 17.08 -7.96 7.80
C GLY A 440 15.70 -8.25 7.22
N LYS A 441 14.82 -8.81 8.06
CA LYS A 441 13.41 -9.07 7.78
C LYS A 441 12.57 -8.45 8.90
N ILE A 442 11.60 -7.62 8.54
CA ILE A 442 10.71 -6.89 9.46
C ILE A 442 9.28 -7.26 9.09
N GLY A 443 8.61 -8.09 9.88
CA GLY A 443 7.22 -8.44 9.65
C GLY A 443 6.27 -7.34 10.11
N THR A 444 5.14 -7.18 9.44
CA THR A 444 4.01 -6.34 9.91
C THR A 444 3.23 -6.98 11.05
N GLU A 445 3.58 -8.22 11.43
CA GLU A 445 2.97 -8.99 12.52
C GLU A 445 1.42 -9.03 12.40
N ASN A 446 0.91 -9.31 11.19
CA ASN A 446 -0.51 -9.43 10.85
C ASN A 446 -1.34 -8.16 11.16
N GLY A 447 -0.77 -6.98 10.87
CA GLY A 447 -1.44 -5.68 11.02
C GLY A 447 -1.08 -4.92 12.30
N LYS A 448 -0.32 -5.54 13.22
CA LYS A 448 0.21 -4.88 14.42
C LYS A 448 1.13 -3.69 14.09
N TYR A 449 1.84 -3.74 12.96
CA TYR A 449 2.51 -2.57 12.40
C TYR A 449 1.87 -2.17 11.07
N ASP A 450 1.47 -0.92 11.01
CA ASP A 450 0.62 -0.36 9.98
C ASP A 450 1.48 0.19 8.83
N ALA A 451 1.39 -0.52 7.70
CA ALA A 451 1.86 -0.08 6.40
C ALA A 451 0.73 -0.28 5.39
N LYS A 452 0.76 0.46 4.28
CA LYS A 452 -0.19 0.26 3.18
C LYS A 452 0.53 0.29 1.84
N CYS A 453 0.46 -0.81 1.10
CA CYS A 453 0.82 -0.89 -0.30
C CYS A 453 -0.43 -0.97 -1.18
N GLU A 454 -0.25 -0.67 -2.47
CA GLU A 454 -1.23 -0.98 -3.51
C GLU A 454 -1.26 -2.50 -3.77
N SER A 455 -2.33 -3.00 -4.38
CA SER A 455 -2.54 -4.45 -4.50
C SER A 455 -1.54 -5.17 -5.43
N THR A 456 -0.98 -4.47 -6.42
CA THR A 456 -0.11 -5.08 -7.45
C THR A 456 1.06 -4.22 -7.90
N ASN A 457 0.98 -2.89 -7.73
CA ASN A 457 2.00 -1.94 -8.18
C ASN A 457 3.29 -2.05 -7.36
N VAL A 458 4.43 -1.74 -7.96
CA VAL A 458 5.76 -1.85 -7.34
C VAL A 458 6.06 -0.66 -6.44
N GLU A 459 5.62 0.55 -6.78
CA GLU A 459 5.66 1.73 -5.91
C GLU A 459 4.27 2.03 -5.30
N GLY A 460 4.11 3.19 -4.64
CA GLY A 460 2.86 3.62 -3.99
C GLY A 460 2.65 3.14 -2.55
N CYS A 461 3.61 2.42 -1.98
CA CYS A 461 3.56 2.05 -0.56
C CYS A 461 3.77 3.28 0.35
N ARG A 462 2.92 3.39 1.38
CA ARG A 462 2.78 4.54 2.29
C ARG A 462 2.65 4.10 3.76
N LYS A 463 2.58 5.09 4.67
CA LYS A 463 2.48 4.95 6.15
C LYS A 463 3.76 4.53 6.88
N PHE A 464 4.92 4.64 6.23
CA PHE A 464 6.24 4.39 6.82
C PHE A 464 7.25 5.47 6.44
N ALA A 465 8.43 5.43 7.04
CA ALA A 465 9.60 6.19 6.59
C ALA A 465 10.86 5.32 6.66
N ILE A 466 11.78 5.48 5.70
CA ILE A 466 13.05 4.72 5.64
C ILE A 466 14.22 5.70 5.70
N SER A 467 14.93 5.73 6.83
CA SER A 467 16.13 6.55 7.00
C SER A 467 17.38 5.77 6.64
N LYS A 468 18.01 6.15 5.53
CA LYS A 468 19.35 5.67 5.15
C LYS A 468 20.42 6.02 6.19
N SER A 469 20.38 7.25 6.73
CA SER A 469 21.40 7.76 7.65
C SER A 469 21.32 7.16 9.06
N ALA A 470 20.13 6.70 9.48
CA ALA A 470 19.94 5.90 10.69
C ALA A 470 19.85 4.39 10.42
N ASN A 471 19.90 3.94 9.15
CA ASN A 471 19.72 2.55 8.73
C ASN A 471 18.46 1.89 9.34
N THR A 472 17.32 2.59 9.25
CA THR A 472 16.11 2.31 10.04
C THR A 472 14.83 2.45 9.21
N LEU A 473 13.89 1.52 9.38
CA LEU A 473 12.49 1.62 8.94
C LEU A 473 11.63 2.05 10.13
N PHE A 474 10.73 3.01 9.91
CA PHE A 474 9.77 3.51 10.90
C PHE A 474 8.35 3.15 10.48
N LEU A 475 7.62 2.45 11.34
CA LEU A 475 6.23 2.03 11.13
C LEU A 475 5.35 2.52 12.28
N GLY A 476 4.10 2.86 12.01
CA GLY A 476 3.10 3.01 13.07
C GLY A 476 2.76 1.64 13.68
N SER A 477 2.46 1.58 14.98
CA SER A 477 1.71 0.45 15.53
C SER A 477 0.24 0.55 15.15
N GLU A 478 -0.50 -0.55 15.29
CA GLU A 478 -1.96 -0.54 15.33
C GLU A 478 -2.51 0.46 16.36
N ASP A 479 -3.71 0.95 16.11
CA ASP A 479 -4.42 1.86 17.01
C ASP A 479 -5.01 1.12 18.21
N ARG A 480 -4.70 1.63 19.40
CA ARG A 480 -5.25 1.17 20.67
C ARG A 480 -6.66 1.73 20.85
N THR A 481 -7.63 0.83 20.79
CA THR A 481 -9.06 1.11 21.05
C THR A 481 -9.40 1.22 22.54
N ASP A 482 -8.43 0.98 23.42
CA ASP A 482 -8.52 1.14 24.88
C ASP A 482 -8.57 2.63 25.28
N SER A 483 -9.66 3.06 25.90
CA SER A 483 -9.87 4.44 26.37
C SER A 483 -8.94 4.85 27.52
N SER A 484 -8.26 3.90 28.16
CA SER A 484 -7.23 4.13 29.18
C SER A 484 -5.81 4.22 28.61
N ALA A 485 -5.61 3.92 27.32
CA ALA A 485 -4.31 4.00 26.67
C ALA A 485 -3.75 5.44 26.67
N ALA A 486 -2.45 5.55 26.96
CA ALA A 486 -1.77 6.85 27.01
C ALA A 486 -1.66 7.52 25.63
N THR A 487 -1.57 6.73 24.56
CA THR A 487 -1.52 7.17 23.16
C THR A 487 -2.34 6.21 22.28
N ALA A 488 -2.89 6.71 21.17
CA ALA A 488 -3.61 5.87 20.20
C ALA A 488 -2.65 4.81 19.63
N ASN A 489 -1.53 5.21 19.05
CA ASN A 489 -0.49 4.30 18.58
C ASN A 489 0.91 4.73 19.07
N GLU A 490 1.96 4.12 18.53
CA GLU A 490 3.37 4.54 18.64
C GLU A 490 4.02 4.45 17.25
N ILE A 491 5.12 5.17 17.01
CA ILE A 491 5.98 4.91 15.84
C ILE A 491 7.18 4.10 16.31
N VAL A 492 7.34 2.89 15.77
CA VAL A 492 8.41 1.95 16.14
C VAL A 492 9.51 1.97 15.08
N ALA A 493 10.76 2.04 15.55
CA ALA A 493 11.97 2.07 14.73
C ALA A 493 12.60 0.68 14.65
N PHE A 494 12.81 0.16 13.44
CA PHE A 494 13.38 -1.16 13.16
C PHE A 494 14.70 -1.04 12.41
N SER A 495 15.73 -1.76 12.88
CA SER A 495 17.03 -1.75 12.22
C SER A 495 16.99 -2.52 10.90
N LEU A 496 17.35 -1.85 9.80
CA LEU A 496 17.51 -2.50 8.50
C LEU A 496 18.69 -3.49 8.47
N ALA A 497 19.57 -3.51 9.49
CA ALA A 497 20.68 -4.46 9.55
C ALA A 497 20.28 -5.87 10.00
N ASN A 498 19.14 -6.03 10.70
CA ASN A 498 18.74 -7.30 11.31
C ASN A 498 17.23 -7.47 11.57
N GLY A 499 16.42 -6.46 11.28
CA GLY A 499 14.97 -6.45 11.43
C GLY A 499 14.42 -6.23 12.84
N LYS A 500 15.28 -6.02 13.85
CA LYS A 500 14.83 -5.87 15.24
C LYS A 500 14.37 -4.44 15.55
N PRO A 501 13.37 -4.26 16.44
CA PRO A 501 13.05 -2.94 16.99
C PRO A 501 14.25 -2.41 17.80
N ILE A 502 14.56 -1.13 17.61
CA ILE A 502 15.71 -0.42 18.21
C ILE A 502 15.30 0.91 18.88
N GLY A 503 14.03 1.27 18.81
CA GLY A 503 13.50 2.50 19.39
C GLY A 503 12.01 2.64 19.17
N LYS A 504 11.41 3.62 19.84
CA LYS A 504 10.04 4.04 19.63
C LYS A 504 9.88 5.54 19.88
N THR A 505 8.90 6.12 19.22
CA THR A 505 8.36 7.45 19.50
C THR A 505 6.94 7.26 20.03
N ASP A 506 6.66 7.75 21.24
CA ASP A 506 5.30 7.69 21.78
C ASP A 506 4.34 8.47 20.87
N GLY A 507 3.13 7.93 20.62
CA GLY A 507 2.12 8.57 19.78
C GLY A 507 1.44 9.77 20.44
N VAL A 508 0.22 10.08 20.03
CA VAL A 508 -0.59 11.16 20.63
C VAL A 508 -1.83 10.56 21.30
N LYS A 509 -2.29 11.15 22.40
CA LYS A 509 -3.50 10.68 23.09
C LYS A 509 -4.72 10.87 22.20
N GLY A 510 -5.43 9.78 21.90
CA GLY A 510 -6.69 9.79 21.14
C GLY A 510 -6.57 10.13 19.65
N ALA A 511 -5.36 10.24 19.09
CA ALA A 511 -5.12 10.54 17.68
C ALA A 511 -4.01 9.65 17.12
N ALA A 512 -4.28 8.94 16.03
CA ALA A 512 -3.30 8.14 15.30
C ALA A 512 -2.15 9.02 14.80
N LEU A 513 -0.92 8.51 14.87
CA LEU A 513 0.29 9.18 14.40
C LEU A 513 0.96 8.31 13.32
N THR A 514 0.90 8.75 12.07
CA THR A 514 1.31 7.98 10.89
C THR A 514 2.55 8.61 10.23
N PRO A 515 3.65 7.85 9.99
CA PRO A 515 4.78 8.34 9.21
C PRO A 515 4.37 8.70 7.76
N LEU A 516 4.86 9.83 7.28
CA LEU A 516 4.65 10.31 5.90
C LEU A 516 5.88 10.12 5.00
N GLY A 517 7.06 9.91 5.58
CA GLY A 517 8.34 9.88 4.87
C GLY A 517 9.42 10.65 5.63
N LEU A 518 10.40 11.19 4.90
CA LEU A 518 11.47 12.04 5.44
C LEU A 518 11.33 13.49 4.97
N ASP A 519 11.81 14.43 5.78
CA ASP A 519 12.12 15.79 5.32
C ASP A 519 13.50 15.86 4.62
N GLU A 520 13.82 17.03 4.07
CA GLU A 520 15.08 17.32 3.36
C GLU A 520 16.34 17.08 4.21
N ASN A 521 16.22 17.11 5.54
CA ASN A 521 17.31 16.87 6.49
C ASN A 521 17.42 15.39 6.90
N GLY A 522 16.50 14.54 6.44
CA GLY A 522 16.44 13.12 6.78
C GLY A 522 15.74 12.81 8.11
N SER A 523 15.01 13.77 8.70
CA SER A 523 14.15 13.53 9.85
C SER A 523 12.82 12.93 9.40
N VAL A 524 12.21 12.07 10.22
CA VAL A 524 10.92 11.46 9.88
C VAL A 524 9.80 12.47 10.07
N LEU A 525 8.96 12.65 9.05
CA LEU A 525 7.71 13.40 9.15
C LEU A 525 6.59 12.43 9.53
N ALA A 526 5.70 12.86 10.43
CA ALA A 526 4.52 12.10 10.81
C ALA A 526 3.28 13.01 10.92
N TYR A 527 2.16 12.56 10.36
CA TYR A 527 0.86 13.20 10.50
C TYR A 527 0.13 12.64 11.72
N GLN A 528 -0.39 13.53 12.56
CA GLN A 528 -1.34 13.22 13.60
C GLN A 528 -2.74 13.51 13.04
N GLU A 529 -3.63 12.52 13.02
CA GLU A 529 -5.00 12.70 12.56
C GLU A 529 -5.80 13.68 13.46
N SER A 530 -6.79 14.32 12.86
CA SER A 530 -7.71 15.23 13.55
C SER A 530 -8.73 14.47 14.40
N THR A 531 -9.09 15.04 15.54
CA THR A 531 -10.13 14.55 16.46
C THR A 531 -11.14 15.66 16.75
N TRP A 532 -12.24 15.35 17.44
CA TRP A 532 -13.28 16.36 17.71
C TRP A 532 -12.80 17.48 18.64
N GLU A 533 -11.71 17.23 19.39
CA GLU A 533 -11.10 18.18 20.34
C GLU A 533 -9.83 18.85 19.78
N ALA A 534 -9.31 18.40 18.62
CA ALA A 534 -8.05 18.89 18.05
C ALA A 534 -8.00 18.72 16.52
N GLY A 535 -7.61 19.79 15.80
CA GLY A 535 -7.21 19.65 14.39
C GLY A 535 -5.98 18.75 14.23
N GLY A 536 -5.72 18.29 13.01
CA GLY A 536 -4.54 17.49 12.69
C GLY A 536 -3.23 18.25 12.95
N ALA A 537 -2.11 17.52 13.01
CA ALA A 537 -0.82 18.12 13.27
C ALA A 537 0.30 17.41 12.52
N VAL A 538 1.40 18.13 12.24
CA VAL A 538 2.62 17.53 11.69
C VAL A 538 3.71 17.52 12.75
N TRP A 539 4.34 16.37 12.91
CA TRP A 539 5.45 16.13 13.81
C TRP A 539 6.70 15.78 13.01
N GLN A 540 7.84 16.31 13.46
CA GLN A 540 9.17 15.85 13.07
C GLN A 540 9.68 14.88 14.14
N ILE A 541 10.34 13.81 13.75
CA ILE A 541 10.94 12.83 14.64
C ILE A 541 12.41 12.69 14.26
N ASP A 542 13.32 12.91 15.21
CA ASP A 542 14.74 12.67 14.99
C ASP A 542 14.99 11.15 14.89
N PRO A 543 15.65 10.66 13.82
CA PRO A 543 15.69 9.24 13.50
C PRO A 543 16.69 8.44 14.35
N LYS A 544 17.37 9.07 15.33
CA LYS A 544 18.38 8.42 16.18
C LYS A 544 18.00 8.42 17.66
N SER A 545 17.43 9.53 18.13
CA SER A 545 16.95 9.73 19.50
C SER A 545 15.46 9.43 19.66
N TYR A 546 14.71 9.36 18.56
CA TYR A 546 13.26 9.14 18.53
C TYR A 546 12.44 10.24 19.24
N ALA A 547 13.08 11.38 19.53
CA ALA A 547 12.41 12.55 20.09
C ALA A 547 11.58 13.24 18.99
N LYS A 548 10.34 13.63 19.33
CA LYS A 548 9.44 14.33 18.42
C LYS A 548 9.24 15.80 18.75
N THR A 549 9.16 16.63 17.72
CA THR A 549 8.86 18.07 17.78
C THR A 549 7.65 18.38 16.93
N LYS A 550 6.66 19.10 17.46
CA LYS A 550 5.48 19.51 16.68
C LYS A 550 5.84 20.67 15.75
N LEU A 551 5.74 20.46 14.44
CA LEU A 551 6.02 21.48 13.42
C LEU A 551 4.80 22.35 13.13
N LEU A 552 3.61 21.75 13.03
CA LEU A 552 2.38 22.43 12.60
C LEU A 552 1.17 21.88 13.37
N GLN A 553 0.19 22.74 13.65
CA GLN A 553 -1.10 22.42 14.28
C GLN A 553 -2.24 23.08 13.49
N ASN A 554 -3.18 22.30 12.98
CA ASN A 554 -4.41 22.79 12.36
C ASN A 554 -5.45 23.22 13.42
N PRO A 555 -6.37 24.14 13.09
CA PRO A 555 -7.39 24.60 14.01
C PRO A 555 -8.42 23.50 14.30
N VAL A 556 -8.98 23.45 15.52
CA VAL A 556 -10.02 22.47 15.87
C VAL A 556 -11.18 22.47 14.87
N ALA A 557 -11.60 23.65 14.42
CA ALA A 557 -12.72 23.83 13.49
C ALA A 557 -12.54 23.22 12.09
N SER A 558 -11.38 22.65 11.73
CA SER A 558 -11.20 21.90 10.48
C SER A 558 -11.32 20.38 10.61
N HIS A 559 -11.55 19.83 11.82
CA HIS A 559 -11.52 18.37 12.05
C HIS A 559 -12.44 17.56 11.12
N GLU A 560 -13.67 18.03 10.84
CA GLU A 560 -14.64 17.32 9.96
C GLU A 560 -14.20 17.28 8.48
N MET A 561 -13.31 18.20 8.09
CA MET A 561 -12.78 18.32 6.74
C MET A 561 -11.47 17.55 6.60
N GLU A 562 -10.63 17.61 7.63
CA GLU A 562 -9.38 16.84 7.72
C GLU A 562 -9.65 15.34 7.79
N SER A 563 -10.70 14.91 8.50
CA SER A 563 -11.10 13.49 8.61
C SER A 563 -11.54 12.84 7.29
N LYS A 564 -11.70 13.63 6.21
CA LYS A 564 -11.97 13.14 4.86
C LYS A 564 -10.70 12.72 4.12
N PHE A 565 -9.52 13.05 4.66
CA PHE A 565 -8.22 12.77 4.05
C PHE A 565 -7.39 11.86 4.96
N SER A 566 -7.52 10.54 4.79
CA SER A 566 -6.73 9.57 5.57
C SER A 566 -5.38 9.26 4.89
N PRO A 567 -4.27 9.14 5.65
CA PRO A 567 -2.99 8.62 5.15
C PRO A 567 -3.07 7.23 4.47
N SER A 568 -4.17 6.50 4.65
CA SER A 568 -4.39 5.18 4.06
C SER A 568 -4.83 5.19 2.59
N TYR A 569 -5.31 6.32 2.06
CA TYR A 569 -5.76 6.44 0.66
C TYR A 569 -5.52 7.81 0.03
N SER A 570 -5.51 8.89 0.83
CA SER A 570 -5.19 10.25 0.39
C SER A 570 -3.69 10.49 0.24
N GLU A 571 -3.34 11.49 -0.57
CA GLU A 571 -1.99 12.04 -0.67
C GLU A 571 -1.83 13.11 0.43
N ILE A 572 -0.75 13.05 1.22
CA ILE A 572 -0.49 14.01 2.30
C ILE A 572 0.98 14.44 2.25
N ILE A 573 1.23 15.72 1.97
CA ILE A 573 2.58 16.29 1.88
C ILE A 573 2.69 17.46 2.85
N TYR A 574 3.73 17.45 3.68
CA TYR A 574 4.15 18.62 4.44
C TYR A 574 5.43 19.19 3.82
N SER A 575 5.38 20.43 3.36
CA SER A 575 6.52 21.13 2.77
C SER A 575 6.42 22.64 2.99
N GLY A 576 7.54 23.33 3.21
CA GLY A 576 7.57 24.79 3.31
C GLY A 576 6.64 25.39 4.39
N LYS A 577 6.41 24.69 5.51
CA LYS A 577 5.42 25.03 6.58
C LYS A 577 3.96 25.01 6.13
N HIS A 578 3.66 24.35 5.02
CA HIS A 578 2.32 24.08 4.54
C HIS A 578 2.03 22.57 4.64
N LEU A 579 0.78 22.23 4.94
CA LEU A 579 0.26 20.86 4.86
C LEU A 579 -0.75 20.82 3.73
N PHE A 580 -0.48 19.95 2.75
CA PHE A 580 -1.33 19.67 1.61
C PHE A 580 -1.93 18.28 1.79
N MET A 581 -3.24 18.17 1.63
CA MET A 581 -3.96 16.89 1.71
C MET A 581 -4.88 16.78 0.49
N SER A 582 -4.91 15.65 -0.20
CA SER A 582 -5.67 15.50 -1.44
C SER A 582 -6.25 14.10 -1.65
N ASP A 583 -7.42 14.05 -2.29
CA ASP A 583 -8.01 12.83 -2.82
C ASP A 583 -7.32 12.44 -4.15
N VAL A 584 -7.19 11.15 -4.40
CA VAL A 584 -6.69 10.58 -5.66
C VAL A 584 -7.81 10.37 -6.69
N TYR A 585 -9.07 10.56 -6.30
CA TYR A 585 -10.24 10.46 -7.17
C TYR A 585 -11.06 11.76 -7.25
N ALA A 586 -11.47 12.08 -8.47
CA ALA A 586 -12.58 12.97 -8.72
C ALA A 586 -13.86 12.13 -8.68
N THR A 587 -14.78 12.44 -7.76
CA THR A 587 -16.03 11.69 -7.60
C THR A 587 -17.26 12.57 -7.79
N LYS A 588 -18.35 11.95 -8.21
CA LYS A 588 -19.67 12.57 -8.15
C LYS A 588 -20.16 12.50 -6.70
N PRO A 589 -20.65 13.61 -6.08
CA PRO A 589 -21.18 13.58 -4.72
C PRO A 589 -22.23 12.49 -4.53
N SER A 590 -22.05 11.64 -3.52
CA SER A 590 -22.94 10.50 -3.24
C SER A 590 -24.19 10.93 -2.46
N GLY A 591 -24.07 11.97 -1.64
CA GLY A 591 -25.14 12.56 -0.86
C GLY A 591 -25.09 14.09 -0.77
N THR A 592 -25.83 14.66 0.18
CA THR A 592 -25.78 16.09 0.51
C THR A 592 -24.52 16.50 1.24
N TYR A 593 -23.91 15.59 1.99
CA TYR A 593 -22.74 15.83 2.85
C TYR A 593 -21.41 15.93 2.09
N ASP A 594 -21.38 15.49 0.82
CA ASP A 594 -20.17 15.46 -0.02
C ASP A 594 -20.18 16.58 -1.08
N LYS A 595 -21.21 17.43 -1.09
CA LYS A 595 -21.40 18.45 -2.15
C LYS A 595 -20.35 19.56 -2.14
N ASP A 596 -19.82 19.86 -0.96
CA ASP A 596 -18.85 20.93 -0.71
C ASP A 596 -17.44 20.37 -0.42
N ASP A 597 -17.23 19.09 -0.75
CA ASP A 597 -15.97 18.40 -0.51
C ASP A 597 -14.92 18.89 -1.49
N PRO A 598 -13.72 19.22 -1.01
CA PRO A 598 -12.62 19.66 -1.86
C PRO A 598 -11.84 18.46 -2.42
N LEU A 599 -11.28 18.62 -3.62
CA LEU A 599 -10.28 17.68 -4.16
C LEU A 599 -8.97 17.72 -3.35
N ALA A 600 -8.62 18.91 -2.85
CA ALA A 600 -7.46 19.11 -1.99
C ALA A 600 -7.65 20.28 -1.03
N ILE A 601 -7.02 20.21 0.14
CA ILE A 601 -6.98 21.29 1.14
C ILE A 601 -5.55 21.69 1.47
N ILE A 602 -5.39 22.97 1.81
CA ILE A 602 -4.09 23.59 2.06
C ILE A 602 -4.15 24.32 3.39
N PHE A 603 -3.28 23.91 4.31
CA PHE A 603 -3.03 24.61 5.57
C PHE A 603 -1.65 25.25 5.58
N GLY A 604 -1.49 26.34 6.33
CA GLY A 604 -0.19 26.98 6.55
C GLY A 604 -0.28 28.16 7.51
N ALA A 605 0.84 28.86 7.67
CA ALA A 605 0.88 30.13 8.39
C ALA A 605 0.11 31.24 7.65
N SER A 606 -0.28 32.28 8.38
CA SER A 606 -0.88 33.51 7.80
C SER A 606 0.16 34.47 7.23
#